data_AF-A0AAW2W4W0-F1
#
_entry.id   AF-A0AAW2W4W0-F1
#
_cell.length_a   1.000
_cell.length_b   1.000
_cell.length_c   1.000
_cell.angle_alpha   90.00
_cell.angle_beta   90.00
_cell.angle_gamma   90.00
#
_symmetry.space_group_name_H-M   'P 1'
#
loop_
_entity.id
_entity.type
_entity.pdbx_description
1 polymer ?
#
loop_
_entity_poly.entity_id
_entity_poly.type
_entity_poly.pdbx_seq_one_letter_code
_entity_poly.pdbx_strand_id
1 'polypeptide(L)'
;MAEQTEKAFLKQPKVFLCSKKSGKGKAPGKGGNRYWKSIGLGFKTPREAVEGTYIDKKCPFTGNVSIRGRILAGTCHSAKMMRTIIVRRNYLHWVKKYQRPLSKTVRFNVLKVIPAGSSGRGKKAFTGM
;
A
#
# COMPACT_ATOMS: atom_id res chain seq x y z
N MET A 1 -0.03 16.74 12.61
CA MET A 1 -1.21 17.18 11.84
C MET A 1 -1.24 16.40 10.54
N ALA A 2 -2.37 15.81 10.13
CA ALA A 2 -2.47 15.26 8.77
C ALA A 2 -2.43 16.44 7.80
N GLU A 3 -1.44 16.44 6.91
CA GLU A 3 -1.24 17.53 5.95
C GLU A 3 -2.39 17.52 4.95
N GLN A 4 -3.26 18.54 5.01
CA GLN A 4 -4.40 18.69 4.13
C GLN A 4 -3.90 19.24 2.78
N THR A 5 -3.35 18.36 1.95
CA THR A 5 -2.76 18.73 0.66
C THR A 5 -3.80 18.97 -0.43
N GLU A 6 -4.99 18.36 -0.31
CA GLU A 6 -6.06 18.43 -1.30
C GLU A 6 -7.06 19.55 -0.94
N LYS A 7 -7.78 20.07 -1.94
CA LYS A 7 -8.78 21.14 -1.73
C LYS A 7 -9.97 20.69 -0.88
N ALA A 8 -10.35 19.40 -0.96
CA ALA A 8 -11.46 18.83 -0.21
C ALA A 8 -10.96 18.19 1.08
N PHE A 9 -11.66 18.43 2.19
CA PHE A 9 -11.33 17.84 3.49
C PHE A 9 -11.29 16.31 3.41
N LEU A 10 -10.14 15.72 3.75
CA LEU A 10 -9.94 14.28 3.72
C LEU A 10 -10.27 13.69 5.09
N LYS A 11 -11.16 12.69 5.12
CA LYS A 11 -11.46 11.88 6.32
C LYS A 11 -11.70 10.42 5.96
N GLN A 12 -11.50 9.53 6.93
CA GLN A 12 -11.95 8.15 6.79
C GLN A 12 -13.47 8.08 6.98
N PRO A 13 -14.24 7.46 6.07
CA PRO A 13 -15.71 7.41 6.19
C PRO A 13 -16.20 6.71 7.46
N LYS A 14 -15.44 5.73 7.96
CA LYS A 14 -15.77 4.92 9.14
C LYS A 14 -15.30 5.54 10.46
N VAL A 15 -14.68 6.72 10.41
CA VAL A 15 -14.20 7.44 11.59
C VAL A 15 -14.99 8.72 11.77
N PHE A 16 -15.59 8.86 12.95
CA PHE A 16 -16.22 10.11 13.36
C PHE A 16 -15.20 10.99 14.10
N LEU A 17 -14.93 12.19 13.58
CA LEU A 17 -13.89 13.09 14.12
C LEU A 17 -14.39 14.01 15.23
N CYS A 18 -15.68 14.37 15.22
CA CYS A 18 -16.24 15.34 16.16
C CYS A 18 -16.67 14.71 17.50
N SER A 19 -15.91 13.74 18.03
CA SER A 19 -16.21 13.16 19.35
C SER A 19 -15.75 14.10 20.46
N LYS A 20 -16.67 14.63 21.26
CA LYS A 20 -16.40 15.52 22.42
C LYS A 20 -15.77 14.80 23.62
N LYS A 21 -14.98 13.74 23.44
CA LYS A 21 -14.42 12.94 24.55
C LYS A 21 -13.12 13.55 25.07
N SER A 22 -13.17 14.12 26.27
CA SER A 22 -12.07 14.68 27.07
C SER A 22 -11.27 13.63 27.85
N GLY A 23 -11.12 12.41 27.31
CA GLY A 23 -10.43 11.30 27.98
C GLY A 23 -9.17 10.87 27.24
N LYS A 24 -8.06 10.64 27.96
CA LYS A 24 -6.79 10.12 27.42
C LYS A 24 -7.06 8.93 26.48
N GLY A 25 -6.73 9.11 25.21
CA GLY A 25 -7.16 8.26 24.10
C GLY A 25 -6.67 6.82 24.24
N LYS A 26 -7.57 5.87 24.00
CA LYS A 26 -7.20 4.46 23.82
C LYS A 26 -6.29 4.33 22.59
N ALA A 27 -5.34 3.41 22.65
CA ALA A 27 -4.40 3.11 21.56
C ALA A 27 -5.12 2.98 20.19
N PRO A 28 -4.45 3.38 19.08
CA PRO A 28 -5.02 3.26 17.73
C PRO A 28 -5.53 1.82 17.49
N GLY A 29 -6.78 1.69 17.03
CA GLY A 29 -7.40 0.39 16.75
C GLY A 29 -8.26 -0.24 17.86
N LYS A 30 -8.11 0.15 19.14
CA LYS A 30 -9.00 -0.28 20.24
C LYS A 30 -9.73 0.92 20.88
N GLY A 31 -10.29 1.79 20.02
CA GLY A 31 -10.96 3.03 20.41
C GLY A 31 -10.21 4.31 20.08
N GLY A 32 -9.07 4.23 19.37
CA GLY A 32 -8.44 5.38 18.73
C GLY A 32 -9.10 5.75 17.39
N ASN A 33 -9.00 7.02 16.98
CA ASN A 33 -9.70 7.63 15.85
C ASN A 33 -9.18 7.20 14.45
N ARG A 34 -8.70 5.96 14.26
CA ARG A 34 -8.24 5.47 12.94
C ARG A 34 -8.77 4.09 12.61
N TYR A 35 -9.40 4.00 11.44
CA TYR A 35 -9.91 2.76 10.88
C TYR A 35 -8.79 2.03 10.11
N TRP A 36 -8.62 0.74 10.43
CA TRP A 36 -7.81 -0.20 9.69
C TRP A 36 -8.47 -1.58 9.72
N LYS A 37 -8.08 -2.47 8.80
CA LYS A 37 -8.55 -3.86 8.75
C LYS A 37 -7.41 -4.82 8.38
N SER A 38 -7.54 -6.07 8.79
CA SER A 38 -6.76 -7.18 8.25
C SER A 38 -7.29 -7.58 6.87
N ILE A 39 -6.39 -7.91 5.95
CA ILE A 39 -6.72 -8.26 4.55
C ILE A 39 -6.83 -9.78 4.35
N GLY A 40 -6.28 -10.57 5.28
CA GLY A 40 -6.17 -12.02 5.15
C GLY A 40 -4.95 -12.44 4.32
N LEU A 41 -4.96 -13.69 3.83
CA LEU A 41 -3.89 -14.28 3.01
C LEU A 41 -2.49 -14.27 3.67
N GLY A 42 -2.41 -14.26 5.01
CA GLY A 42 -1.15 -14.23 5.75
C GLY A 42 -0.43 -12.88 5.78
N PHE A 43 -0.97 -11.84 5.15
CA PHE A 43 -0.36 -10.50 5.19
C PHE A 43 -0.59 -9.81 6.53
N LYS A 44 0.50 -9.42 7.18
CA LYS A 44 0.47 -8.61 8.40
C LYS A 44 0.13 -7.15 8.06
N THR A 45 -0.71 -6.54 8.87
CA THR A 45 -1.00 -5.11 8.75
C THR A 45 0.22 -4.30 9.21
N PRO A 46 0.78 -3.42 8.37
CA PRO A 46 1.97 -2.66 8.73
C PRO A 46 1.64 -1.68 9.86
N ARG A 47 2.59 -1.43 10.76
CA ARG A 47 2.45 -0.45 11.86
C ARG A 47 2.06 0.93 11.34
N GLU A 48 2.61 1.31 10.19
CA GLU A 48 2.32 2.57 9.51
C GLU A 48 0.87 2.71 9.07
N ALA A 49 0.14 1.62 8.81
CA ALA A 49 -1.29 1.69 8.53
C ALA A 49 -2.11 1.91 9.82
N VAL A 50 -1.66 1.33 10.94
CA VAL A 50 -2.32 1.40 12.25
C VAL A 50 -2.11 2.77 12.91
N GLU A 51 -0.89 3.30 12.88
CA GLU A 51 -0.49 4.52 13.58
C GLU A 51 -0.38 5.74 12.64
N GLY A 52 -0.22 5.53 11.33
CA GLY A 52 -0.04 6.63 10.39
C GLY A 52 -1.26 7.54 10.30
N THR A 53 -1.12 8.68 9.63
CA THR A 53 -2.18 9.70 9.52
C THR A 53 -2.66 9.93 8.09
N TYR A 54 -2.10 9.22 7.10
CA TYR A 54 -2.49 9.35 5.70
C TYR A 54 -3.93 8.88 5.46
N ILE A 55 -4.59 9.48 4.48
CA ILE A 55 -5.96 9.14 4.08
C ILE A 55 -5.93 8.73 2.62
N ASP A 56 -6.13 7.44 2.36
CA ASP A 56 -6.20 6.89 1.02
C ASP A 56 -7.35 5.89 0.91
N LYS A 57 -8.27 6.14 -0.03
CA LYS A 57 -9.42 5.27 -0.31
C LYS A 57 -8.99 3.96 -0.99
N LYS A 58 -7.87 3.97 -1.71
CA LYS A 58 -7.36 2.83 -2.48
C LYS A 58 -6.44 1.92 -1.65
N CYS A 59 -6.06 2.32 -0.44
CA CYS A 59 -5.26 1.49 0.45
C CYS A 59 -6.00 0.20 0.84
N PRO A 60 -5.37 -0.99 0.73
CA PRO A 60 -6.00 -2.25 1.11
C PRO A 60 -6.19 -2.38 2.64
N PHE A 61 -5.42 -1.65 3.46
CA PHE A 61 -5.47 -1.73 4.92
C PHE A 61 -6.44 -0.74 5.57
N THR A 62 -6.48 0.50 5.08
CA THR A 62 -7.25 1.60 5.70
C THR A 62 -8.44 2.04 4.86
N GLY A 63 -8.60 1.48 3.65
CA GLY A 63 -9.70 1.74 2.72
C GLY A 63 -10.66 0.56 2.54
N ASN A 64 -11.50 0.66 1.51
CA ASN A 64 -12.52 -0.36 1.21
C ASN A 64 -12.07 -1.42 0.19
N VAL A 65 -10.83 -1.36 -0.30
CA VAL A 65 -10.30 -2.32 -1.29
C VAL A 65 -10.05 -3.69 -0.66
N SER A 66 -10.42 -4.77 -1.33
CA SER A 66 -10.09 -6.15 -0.95
C SER A 66 -9.16 -6.78 -1.98
N ILE A 67 -8.13 -7.51 -1.54
CA ILE A 67 -7.23 -8.26 -2.42
C ILE A 67 -7.91 -9.56 -2.84
N ARG A 68 -7.98 -9.83 -4.16
CA ARG A 68 -8.53 -11.05 -4.74
C ARG A 68 -7.72 -11.44 -5.99
N GLY A 69 -7.70 -12.73 -6.31
CA GLY A 69 -6.99 -13.24 -7.49
C GLY A 69 -5.53 -13.57 -7.21
N ARG A 70 -4.63 -13.18 -8.12
CA ARG A 70 -3.21 -13.61 -8.10
C ARG A 70 -2.33 -12.65 -7.31
N ILE A 71 -1.37 -13.20 -6.57
CA ILE A 71 -0.30 -12.43 -5.90
C ILE A 71 0.93 -12.39 -6.80
N LEU A 72 1.41 -11.19 -7.12
CA LEU A 72 2.49 -10.96 -8.07
C LEU A 72 3.65 -10.17 -7.42
N ALA A 73 4.83 -10.78 -7.31
CA ALA A 73 6.09 -10.12 -6.93
C ALA A 73 6.90 -9.60 -8.14
N GLY A 74 7.49 -8.41 -8.06
CA GLY A 74 8.37 -7.85 -9.07
C GLY A 74 9.26 -6.75 -8.49
N THR A 75 10.20 -6.22 -9.28
CA THR A 75 11.13 -5.18 -8.81
C THR A 75 10.58 -3.78 -9.10
N CYS A 76 10.83 -2.83 -8.20
CA CYS A 76 10.47 -1.43 -8.44
C CYS A 76 11.39 -0.84 -9.52
N HIS A 77 10.82 -0.36 -10.62
CA HIS A 77 11.58 0.32 -11.67
C HIS A 77 11.63 1.84 -11.45
N SER A 78 10.49 2.44 -11.09
CA SER A 78 10.38 3.88 -10.87
C SER A 78 9.29 4.20 -9.84
N ALA A 79 9.55 5.23 -9.04
CA ALA A 79 8.66 5.73 -7.99
C ALA A 79 8.42 7.25 -8.09
N LYS A 80 8.47 7.81 -9.31
CA LYS A 80 8.36 9.26 -9.56
C LYS A 80 6.96 9.82 -9.36
N MET A 81 5.92 9.00 -9.55
CA MET A 81 4.53 9.43 -9.48
C MET A 81 4.00 9.34 -8.04
N MET A 82 3.09 10.24 -7.67
CA MET A 82 2.43 10.20 -6.36
C MET A 82 1.51 8.96 -6.24
N ARG A 83 1.60 8.25 -5.11
CA ARG A 83 0.75 7.08 -4.74
C ARG A 83 0.81 5.88 -5.72
N THR A 84 1.74 5.85 -6.68
CA THR A 84 1.92 4.74 -7.63
C THR A 84 3.40 4.42 -7.86
N ILE A 85 3.69 3.17 -8.20
CA ILE A 85 5.01 2.70 -8.63
C ILE A 85 4.89 1.89 -9.91
N ILE A 86 5.95 1.93 -10.72
CA ILE A 86 6.07 1.06 -11.89
C ILE A 86 6.84 -0.18 -11.47
N VAL A 87 6.18 -1.34 -11.54
CA VAL A 87 6.79 -2.63 -11.23
C VAL A 87 7.24 -3.30 -12.52
N ARG A 88 8.48 -3.81 -12.52
CA ARG A 88 9.05 -4.61 -13.58
C ARG A 88 8.97 -6.09 -13.21
N ARG A 89 8.47 -6.89 -14.13
CA ARG A 89 8.54 -8.35 -14.08
C ARG A 89 9.28 -8.89 -15.29
N ASN A 90 10.33 -9.65 -15.04
CA ASN A 90 11.00 -10.44 -16.06
C ASN A 90 10.46 -11.86 -15.99
N TYR A 91 10.14 -12.45 -17.14
CA TYR A 91 9.78 -13.86 -17.26
C TYR A 91 10.40 -14.46 -18.51
N LEU A 92 10.59 -15.77 -18.49
CA LEU A 92 11.08 -16.53 -19.63
C LEU A 92 9.89 -17.03 -20.44
N HIS A 93 9.89 -16.75 -21.74
CA HIS A 93 8.90 -17.24 -22.68
C HIS A 93 9.50 -18.33 -23.56
N TRP A 94 8.96 -19.55 -23.48
CA TRP A 94 9.45 -20.68 -24.25
C TRP A 94 9.06 -20.57 -25.73
N VAL A 95 10.04 -20.56 -26.64
CA VAL A 95 9.79 -20.52 -28.08
C VAL A 95 9.89 -21.93 -28.64
N LYS A 96 8.74 -22.54 -28.97
CA LYS A 96 8.66 -23.94 -29.43
C LYS A 96 9.52 -24.23 -30.66
N LYS A 97 9.54 -23.32 -31.64
CA LYS A 97 10.30 -23.48 -32.90
C LYS A 97 11.80 -23.65 -32.68
N TYR A 98 12.37 -22.91 -31.73
CA TYR A 98 13.82 -22.88 -31.49
C TYR A 98 14.23 -23.61 -30.22
N GLN A 99 13.29 -24.22 -29.49
CA GLN A 99 13.50 -24.92 -28.22
C GLN A 99 14.36 -24.13 -27.21
N ARG A 100 14.18 -22.80 -27.17
CA ARG A 100 14.98 -21.88 -26.35
C ARG A 100 14.07 -20.90 -25.59
N PRO A 101 14.46 -20.48 -24.36
CA PRO A 101 13.74 -19.46 -23.62
C PRO A 101 14.12 -18.05 -24.10
N LEU A 102 13.11 -17.21 -24.36
CA LEU A 102 13.27 -15.79 -24.65
C LEU A 102 12.97 -14.96 -23.39
N SER A 103 13.89 -14.10 -22.97
CA SER A 103 13.66 -13.19 -21.84
C SER A 103 12.72 -12.05 -22.24
N LYS A 104 11.53 -11.99 -21.64
CA LYS A 104 10.56 -10.91 -21.82
C LYS A 104 10.45 -10.08 -20.54
N THR A 105 10.24 -8.78 -20.71
CA THR A 105 10.00 -7.84 -19.61
C THR A 105 8.64 -7.20 -19.76
N VAL A 106 7.82 -7.23 -18.72
CA VAL A 106 6.54 -6.50 -18.65
C VAL A 106 6.63 -5.46 -17.53
N ARG A 107 6.09 -4.27 -17.80
CA ARG A 107 5.97 -3.17 -16.85
C ARG A 107 4.50 -2.85 -16.67
N PHE A 108 4.09 -2.65 -15.42
CA PHE A 108 2.73 -2.25 -15.09
C PHE A 108 2.72 -1.34 -13.88
N ASN A 109 1.69 -0.50 -13.80
CA ASN A 109 1.51 0.45 -12.72
C ASN A 109 0.80 -0.23 -11.56
N VAL A 110 1.32 -0.05 -10.35
CA VAL A 110 0.75 -0.57 -9.11
C VAL A 110 0.56 0.57 -8.12
N LEU A 111 -0.46 0.47 -7.28
CA LEU A 111 -0.65 1.38 -6.17
C LEU A 111 0.53 1.25 -5.20
N LYS A 112 1.19 2.37 -4.92
CA LYS A 112 2.12 2.48 -3.80
C LYS A 112 1.28 2.82 -2.59
N VAL A 113 1.06 1.83 -1.73
CA VAL A 113 0.57 2.11 -0.37
C VAL A 113 1.68 2.91 0.30
N ILE A 114 1.49 4.23 0.38
CA ILE A 114 2.44 5.13 1.02
C ILE A 114 2.40 4.86 2.52
N PRO A 115 3.54 4.56 3.14
CA PRO A 115 3.83 5.11 4.44
C PRO A 115 4.58 6.42 4.26
N ALA A 116 4.09 7.48 4.89
CA ALA A 116 4.78 8.75 4.92
C ALA A 116 6.19 8.50 5.48
N GLY A 117 7.25 8.81 4.71
CA GLY A 117 8.65 8.73 5.17
C GLY A 117 9.59 7.77 4.42
N SER A 118 9.10 6.91 3.52
CA SER A 118 9.98 6.00 2.76
C SER A 118 10.53 6.64 1.47
N SER A 119 11.16 7.81 1.56
CA SER A 119 12.05 8.35 0.52
C SER A 119 13.50 7.92 0.78
N GLY A 120 13.69 6.63 1.05
CA GLY A 120 15.03 6.03 1.20
C GLY A 120 15.46 5.41 -0.12
N ARG A 121 16.42 6.06 -0.78
CA ARG A 121 17.23 5.56 -1.89
C ARG A 121 18.13 4.43 -1.37
N GLY A 122 17.54 3.32 -0.93
CA GLY A 122 18.25 2.20 -0.30
C GLY A 122 17.54 0.90 -0.65
N LYS A 123 18.31 -0.08 -1.12
CA LYS A 123 17.89 -1.40 -1.61
C LYS A 123 16.64 -1.92 -0.87
N LYS A 124 15.50 -2.04 -1.57
CA LYS A 124 14.31 -2.73 -1.06
C LYS A 124 14.02 -3.95 -1.91
N ALA A 125 14.85 -4.98 -1.73
CA ALA A 125 14.33 -6.33 -1.82
C ALA A 125 13.25 -6.43 -0.73
N PHE A 126 12.06 -6.91 -1.08
CA PHE A 126 11.12 -7.37 -0.08
C PHE A 126 11.74 -8.62 0.56
N THR A 127 12.39 -8.46 1.71
CA THR A 127 12.70 -9.57 2.60
C THR A 127 11.40 -10.01 3.27
N GLY A 128 10.95 -11.21 2.89
CA GLY A 128 10.19 -12.17 3.70
C GLY A 128 8.93 -11.68 4.43
N MET A 129 7.76 -12.10 3.94
CA MET A 129 7.22 -13.43 4.23
C MET A 129 6.64 -14.01 2.94
#